data_AF-A0A921SZ97-F1
#
_entry.id   AF-A0A921SZ97-F1
#
_cell.length_a   1.000
_cell.length_b   1.000
_cell.length_c   1.000
_cell.angle_alpha   90.00
_cell.angle_beta   90.00
_cell.angle_gamma   90.00
#
_symmetry.space_group_name_H-M   'P 1'
#
loop_
_entity.id
_entity.type
_entity.pdbx_description
1 polymer ?
#
loop_
_entity_poly.entity_id
_entity_poly.type
_entity_poly.pdbx_seq_one_letter_code
_entity_poly.pdbx_strand_id
1 'polypeptide(L)' 'MSKLRYFYGTMASAKSSNLLMKVYQFEQSGSRCLLLKPSIDTRVKNKIYSRIVPSRSCKTIDVAD' A
#
# COMPACT_ATOMS: atom_id res chain seq x y z
N MET A 1 -18.27 0.63 -9.02
CA MET A 1 -18.32 2.07 -8.69
C MET A 1 -16.96 2.50 -8.17
N SER A 2 -16.30 3.50 -8.79
CA SER A 2 -15.00 4.01 -8.37
C SER A 2 -15.12 4.83 -7.08
N LYS A 3 -14.21 4.63 -6.12
CA LYS A 3 -14.17 5.39 -4.86
C LYS A 3 -12.72 5.75 -4.51
N LEU A 4 -12.45 7.04 -4.32
CA LEU A 4 -11.18 7.50 -3.76
C LEU A 4 -11.33 7.54 -2.23
N ARG A 5 -10.39 6.90 -1.51
CA ARG A 5 -10.33 6.94 -0.05
C ARG A 5 -8.94 7.40 0.37
N TYR A 6 -8.90 8.43 1.20
CA TYR A 6 -7.66 8.96 1.75
C TYR A 6 -7.51 8.52 3.21
N PHE A 7 -6.39 7.87 3.53
CA PHE A 7 -6.07 7.41 4.89
C PHE A 7 -4.86 8.22 5.41
N TYR A 8 -5.06 8.96 6.50
CA TYR A 8 -4.02 9.75 7.14
C TYR A 8 -4.04 9.53 8.65
N GLY A 9 -2.99 10.00 9.32
CA GLY A 9 -2.77 9.77 10.75
C GLY A 9 -1.29 9.81 11.11
N THR A 10 -0.99 9.67 12.39
CA THR A 10 0.37 9.67 12.92
C THR A 10 1.16 8.42 12.50
N MET A 11 2.46 8.40 12.79
CA MET A 11 3.27 7.18 12.62
C MET A 11 2.78 6.09 13.58
N ALA A 12 2.85 4.83 13.14
CA ALA A 12 2.33 3.66 13.86
C ALA A 12 0.80 3.57 14.01
N SER A 13 0.01 4.45 13.39
CA SER A 13 -1.47 4.38 13.39
C SER A 13 -2.07 3.36 12.39
N ALA A 14 -1.37 2.25 12.13
CA ALA A 14 -1.81 1.14 11.26
C ALA A 14 -2.14 1.47 9.79
N LYS A 15 -1.70 2.61 9.24
CA LYS A 15 -1.97 3.02 7.84
C LYS A 15 -1.62 1.94 6.80
N SER A 16 -0.37 1.45 6.83
CA SER A 16 0.09 0.42 5.88
C SER A 16 -0.60 -0.93 6.09
N SER A 17 -0.90 -1.30 7.34
CA SER A 17 -1.63 -2.54 7.66
C SER A 17 -3.02 -2.53 7.04
N ASN A 18 -3.77 -1.43 7.22
CA ASN A 18 -5.11 -1.28 6.65
C ASN A 18 -5.11 -1.33 5.12
N LEU A 19 -4.10 -0.73 4.48
CA LEU A 19 -3.93 -0.81 3.02
C LEU A 19 -3.73 -2.27 2.57
N LEU A 20 -2.82 -3.00 3.21
CA LEU A 20 -2.50 -4.39 2.85
C LEU A 20 -3.67 -5.35 3.09
N MET A 21 -4.44 -5.15 4.16
CA MET A 21 -5.67 -5.91 4.41
C MET A 21 -6.70 -5.72 3.30
N LYS A 22 -6.88 -4.48 2.81
CA LYS A 22 -7.81 -4.21 1.70
C LYS A 22 -7.37 -4.84 0.39
N VAL A 23 -6.07 -4.79 0.09
CA VAL A 23 -5.51 -5.46 -1.08
C VAL A 23 -5.85 -6.96 -1.03
N TYR A 24 -5.62 -7.60 0.12
CA TYR A 24 -5.96 -9.00 0.31
C TYR A 24 -7.46 -9.27 0.09
N GLN A 25 -8.34 -8.45 0.67
CA GLN A 25 -9.79 -8.59 0.47
C GLN A 25 -10.21 -8.46 -1.00
N PHE A 26 -9.65 -7.47 -1.71
CA PHE A 26 -9.94 -7.27 -3.13
C PHE A 26 -9.49 -8.45 -3.99
N GLU A 27 -8.30 -8.97 -3.74
CA GLU A 27 -7.80 -10.17 -4.43
C GLU A 27 -8.65 -11.40 -4.14
N GLN A 28 -9.11 -11.57 -2.89
CA GLN A 28 -10.02 -12.67 -2.55
C GLN A 28 -11.38 -12.54 -3.26
N SER A 29 -11.83 -11.32 -3.56
CA SER A 29 -12.98 -11.07 -4.42
C SER A 29 -12.69 -11.13 -5.93
N GLY A 30 -11.51 -11.61 -6.34
CA GLY A 30 -11.11 -11.74 -7.75
C GLY A 30 -10.63 -10.45 -8.42
N SER A 31 -10.45 -9.36 -7.66
CA SER A 31 -9.97 -8.08 -8.20
C SER A 31 -8.44 -8.01 -8.24
N ARG A 32 -7.89 -7.43 -9.31
CA ARG A 32 -6.45 -7.17 -9.42
C ARG A 32 -6.10 -5.86 -8.70
N CYS A 33 -5.05 -5.89 -7.90
CA CYS A 33 -4.57 -4.73 -7.15
C CYS A 33 -3.20 -4.27 -7.66
N LEU A 34 -3.01 -2.95 -7.77
CA LEU A 34 -1.72 -2.32 -8.00
C LEU A 34 -1.32 -1.51 -6.77
N LEU A 35 -0.14 -1.81 -6.22
CA LEU A 35 0.43 -1.08 -5.10
C LEU A 35 1.55 -0.16 -5.60
N LEU A 36 1.48 1.11 -5.21
CA LEU A 36 2.44 2.15 -5.55
C LEU A 36 2.97 2.81 -4.29
N LYS A 37 4.21 3.29 -4.34
CA LYS A 37 4.78 4.19 -3.33
C LYS A 37 5.74 5.18 -4.01
N PRO A 38 5.95 6.37 -3.44
CA PRO A 38 6.93 7.30 -4.00
C PRO A 38 8.35 6.73 -3.82
N SER A 39 9.23 7.04 -4.77
CA SER A 39 10.65 6.66 -4.75
C SER A 39 11.39 7.12 -3.49
N ILE A 40 11.00 8.27 -2.94
CA ILE A 40 11.56 8.83 -1.70
C ILE A 40 11.32 7.94 -0.46
N ASP A 41 10.32 7.05 -0.49
CA ASP A 41 10.12 6.07 0.58
C ASP A 41 11.06 4.86 0.41
N THR A 42 12.31 5.04 0.85
CA THR A 42 13.40 4.07 0.73
C THR A 42 13.47 3.05 1.87
N ARG A 43 12.61 3.16 2.89
CA ARG A 43 12.68 2.36 4.14
C ARG A 43 12.67 0.85 3.90
N VAL A 44 11.95 0.40 2.87
CA VAL A 44 11.91 -1.01 2.46
C VAL A 44 11.90 -1.07 0.94
N LYS A 45 12.92 -1.68 0.32
CA LYS A 45 13.03 -1.72 -1.14
C LYS A 45 11.85 -2.48 -1.78
N ASN A 46 11.17 -1.85 -2.74
CA ASN A 46 10.13 -2.43 -3.61
C ASN A 46 8.97 -3.15 -2.89
N LYS A 47 8.72 -2.82 -1.61
CA LYS A 47 7.61 -3.40 -0.84
C LYS A 47 6.94 -2.35 0.04
N ILE A 48 5.65 -2.55 0.28
CA ILE A 48 4.91 -1.88 1.36
C ILE A 48 5.00 -2.80 2.58
N TYR A 49 5.57 -2.27 3.66
CA TYR A 49 5.76 -2.99 4.91
C TYR A 49 4.78 -2.52 5.98
N SER A 50 4.34 -3.45 6.82
CA SER A 50 3.61 -3.20 8.05
C SER A 50 4.10 -4.16 9.14
N ARG A 51 3.83 -3.84 10.41
CA ARG A 51 4.29 -4.66 11.54
C ARG A 51 3.51 -5.97 11.73
N ILE A 52 2.23 -5.97 11.35
CA ILE A 52 1.30 -7.08 11.65
C ILE A 52 0.92 -7.83 10.37
N VAL A 53 0.70 -7.12 9.26
CA VAL A 53 0.24 -7.70 8.01
C VAL A 53 1.45 -7.99 7.11
N PRO A 54 1.51 -9.17 6.46
CA PRO A 54 2.61 -9.52 5.55
C PRO A 54 2.86 -8.46 4.48
N SER A 55 4.14 -8.11 4.30
CA SER A 55 4.55 -7.13 3.29
C SER A 55 4.25 -7.61 1.88
N ARG A 56 3.96 -6.68 0.96
CA ARG A 56 3.70 -6.98 -0.46
C ARG A 56 4.56 -6.15 -1.39
N SER A 57 4.84 -6.69 -2.57
CA SER A 57 5.57 -5.97 -3.62
C SER A 57 4.78 -4.76 -4.08
N CYS A 58 5.50 -3.68 -4.38
CA CYS A 58 4.92 -2.46 -4.95
C CYS A 58 5.85 -1.90 -6.02
N LYS A 59 5.28 -1.11 -6.94
CA LYS A 59 6.06 -0.29 -7.85
C LYS A 59 6.39 1.05 -7.18
N THR A 60 7.60 1.53 -7.41
CA THR A 60 7.99 2.90 -7.09
C THR A 60 7.57 3.82 -8.22
N ILE A 61 7.09 5.02 -7.86
CA ILE A 61 6.81 6.11 -8.80
C ILE A 61 7.72 7.28 -8.47
N ASP A 62 8.28 7.90 -9.50
CA ASP A 62 8.98 9.18 -9.41
C ASP A 62 8.08 10.32 -9.86
N VAL A 63 8.33 11.52 -9.36
CA VAL A 63 7.54 12.72 -9.70
C VAL A 63 7.82 13.20 -11.14
N ALA A 64 8.87 12.67 -11.76
CA ALA A 64 9.31 13.02 -13.11
C ALA A 64 8.79 12.07 -14.21
N ASP A 65 8.06 11.01 -13.82
CA ASP A 65 7.36 10.09 -14.75
C ASP A 65 5.89 10.50 -14.92
#